data_AF-A0A388Q5W6-F1
#
_entry.id   AF-A0A388Q5W6-F1
#
_cell.length_a   1.000
_cell.length_b   1.000
_cell.length_c   1.000
_cell.angle_alpha   90.00
_cell.angle_beta   90.00
_cell.angle_gamma   90.00
#
_symmetry.space_group_name_H-M   'P 1'
#
loop_
_entity.id
_entity.type
_entity.pdbx_description
1 polymer ?
#
loop_
_entity_poly.entity_id
_entity_poly.type
_entity_poly.pdbx_seq_one_letter_code
_entity_poly.pdbx_strand_id
1 'polypeptide(L)' 'MLVSDGHSTARNRGLSAAQISAHHNETLSNITSFGPRVALVRARELQIDASDFVPHARAG' A
#
# COMPACT_ATOMS: atom_id res chain seq x y z
N MET A 1 -2.24 7.80 0.66
CA MET A 1 -2.46 6.73 1.66
C MET A 1 -1.73 5.48 1.18
N LEU A 2 -1.18 4.68 2.08
CA LEU A 2 -0.59 3.37 1.79
C LEU A 2 -1.28 2.31 2.66
N VAL A 3 -1.76 1.23 2.04
CA VAL A 3 -2.35 0.09 2.75
C VAL A 3 -1.21 -0.76 3.34
N SER A 4 -0.99 -0.61 4.64
CA SER A 4 0.20 -1.09 5.36
C SER A 4 0.38 -2.61 5.38
N ASP A 5 -0.72 -3.35 5.22
CA ASP A 5 -0.80 -4.81 5.14
C ASP A 5 -1.37 -5.29 3.79
N GLY A 6 -1.48 -4.40 2.81
CA GLY A 6 -1.98 -4.69 1.46
C GLY A 6 -0.91 -5.11 0.45
N HIS A 7 0.32 -5.36 0.91
CA HIS A 7 1.45 -5.71 0.06
C HIS A 7 2.42 -6.68 0.76
N SER A 8 3.23 -7.37 -0.02
CA SER A 8 4.19 -8.35 0.47
C SER A 8 5.45 -8.40 -0.41
N THR A 9 6.43 -9.19 0.01
CA THR A 9 7.72 -9.37 -0.67
C THR A 9 8.32 -10.73 -0.30
N ALA A 10 9.42 -11.11 -0.96
CA ALA A 10 10.23 -12.26 -0.57
C ALA A 10 11.26 -11.89 0.52
N ARG A 11 11.64 -12.85 1.35
CA ARG A 11 12.80 -12.68 2.25
C ARG A 11 14.10 -12.59 1.46
N ASN A 12 15.14 -12.04 2.08
CA ASN A 12 16.51 -12.14 1.58
C ASN A 12 17.44 -12.73 2.66
N ARG A 13 18.75 -12.76 2.39
CA ARG A 13 19.73 -13.38 3.30
C ARG A 13 19.79 -12.73 4.69
N GLY A 14 19.48 -11.44 4.80
CA GLY A 14 19.58 -10.68 6.06
C GLY A 14 18.24 -10.39 6.73
N LEU A 15 17.15 -10.30 5.97
CA LEU A 15 15.85 -9.85 6.47
C LEU A 15 14.72 -10.80 6.06
N SER A 16 13.80 -11.04 7.00
CA SER A 16 12.52 -11.68 6.73
C SER A 16 11.63 -10.79 5.86
N ALA A 17 10.67 -11.40 5.16
CA ALA A 17 9.67 -10.65 4.38
C ALA A 17 8.91 -9.63 5.26
N ALA A 18 8.59 -9.98 6.51
CA ALA A 18 7.90 -9.09 7.44
C ALA A 18 8.73 -7.85 7.79
N GLN A 19 10.05 -8.01 8.00
CA GLN A 19 10.95 -6.87 8.24
C GLN A 19 11.07 -5.97 7.01
N ILE A 20 11.12 -6.55 5.82
CA ILE A 20 11.19 -5.78 4.57
C ILE A 20 9.88 -4.99 4.35
N SER A 21 8.71 -5.61 4.51
CA SER A 21 7.43 -4.90 4.44
C SER A 21 7.31 -3.79 5.48
N ALA A 22 7.78 -4.02 6.72
CA ALA A 22 7.80 -3.00 7.76
C ALA A 22 8.70 -1.81 7.36
N HIS A 23 9.88 -2.08 6.79
CA HIS A 23 10.76 -1.04 6.27
C HIS A 23 10.10 -0.25 5.13
N HIS A 24 9.40 -0.91 4.19
CA HIS A 24 8.68 -0.21 3.13
C HIS A 24 7.62 0.75 3.67
N ASN A 25 6.84 0.33 4.68
CA ASN A 25 5.88 1.20 5.35
C ASN A 25 6.54 2.45 5.94
N GLU A 26 7.68 2.28 6.62
CA GLU A 26 8.43 3.39 7.19
C GLU A 26 9.01 4.31 6.10
N THR A 27 9.68 3.76 5.09
CA THR A 27 10.27 4.56 4.00
C THR A 27 9.21 5.34 3.22
N LEU A 28 8.14 4.67 2.79
CA LEU A 28 7.14 5.28 1.92
C LEU A 28 6.26 6.30 2.66
N SER A 29 5.96 6.09 3.95
CA SER A 29 5.24 7.10 4.75
C SER A 29 6.09 8.33 5.06
N ASN A 30 7.42 8.20 5.00
CA ASN A 30 8.34 9.28 5.32
C ASN A 30 9.00 9.96 4.11
N ILE A 31 8.82 9.45 2.89
CA ILE A 31 9.40 10.05 1.68
C ILE A 31 8.90 11.49 1.49
N THR A 32 9.83 12.42 1.21
CA THR A 32 9.53 13.85 0.98
C THR A 32 9.96 14.33 -0.41
N SER A 33 10.70 13.50 -1.15
CA SER A 33 11.22 13.82 -2.48
C SER A 33 10.20 13.56 -3.60
N PHE A 34 9.02 13.00 -3.30
CA PHE A 34 8.02 12.65 -4.29
C PHE A 34 6.59 12.71 -3.73
N GLY A 35 5.73 13.53 -4.35
CA GLY A 35 4.31 13.63 -4.05
C GLY A 35 3.98 14.06 -2.61
N PRO A 36 2.68 14.06 -2.25
CA PRO A 36 2.26 14.24 -0.86
C PRO A 36 2.67 13.06 0.01
N ARG A 37 3.02 13.33 1.28
CA ARG A 37 3.28 12.27 2.27
C ARG A 37 2.03 11.41 2.44
N VAL A 38 2.23 10.10 2.58
CA VAL A 38 1.12 9.15 2.73
C VAL A 38 0.92 8.75 4.19
N ALA A 39 -0.33 8.71 4.63
CA ALA A 39 -0.72 8.03 5.86
C ALA A 39 -0.78 6.51 5.64
N LEU A 40 -0.37 5.74 6.65
CA LEU A 40 -0.54 4.28 6.70
C LEU A 40 -1.95 3.93 7.19
N VAL A 41 -2.62 3.01 6.51
CA VAL A 41 -3.95 2.50 6.88
C VAL A 41 -3.95 0.98 6.79
N ARG A 42 -4.66 0.26 7.68
CA ARG A 42 -4.83 -1.20 7.55
C ARG A 42 -5.93 -1.50 6.53
N ALA A 43 -5.82 -2.61 5.81
CA ALA A 43 -6.82 -3.02 4.82
C ALA A 43 -8.22 -3.13 5.43
N ARG A 44 -8.33 -3.61 6.68
CA ARG A 44 -9.61 -3.69 7.42
C ARG A 44 -10.24 -2.33 7.76
N GLU A 45 -9.45 -1.26 7.76
CA GLU A 45 -9.89 0.11 8.07
C GLU A 45 -10.17 0.92 6.79
N LEU A 46 -9.81 0.36 5.64
CA LEU A 46 -10.04 0.99 4.34
C LEU A 46 -11.51 0.87 3.95
N GLN A 47 -12.16 2.01 3.74
CA GLN A 47 -13.46 2.10 3.11
C GLN A 47 -13.29 2.68 1.71
N ILE A 48 -13.83 1.99 0.71
CA ILE A 48 -13.84 2.44 -0.68
C ILE A 48 -15.29 2.76 -1.02
N ASP A 49 -15.55 3.99 -1.46
CA ASP A 49 -16.86 4.34 -1.96
C ASP A 49 -17.04 3.78 -3.37
N ALA A 50 -18.12 3.02 -3.58
CA ALA A 50 -18.47 2.47 -4.87
C ALA A 50 -18.95 3.56 -5.85
N SER A 51 -19.27 4.77 -5.37
CA SER A 51 -19.66 5.90 -6.22
C SER A 51 -18.52 6.38 -7.14
N ASP A 52 -17.25 6.11 -6.77
CA ASP A 52 -16.07 6.39 -7.59
C ASP A 52 -15.80 5.32 -8.66
N PHE A 53 -16.52 4.19 -8.63
CA PHE A 53 -16.33 3.11 -9.58
C PHE A 53 -17.00 3.43 -10.91
N VAL A 54 -16.19 3.70 -11.94
CA VAL A 54 -16.67 3.74 -13.33
C VAL A 54 -16.58 2.32 -13.92
N PRO A 55 -17.71 1.59 -14.10
CA PRO A 55 -17.67 0.27 -14.70
C PRO A 55 -17.16 0.39 -16.13
N HIS A 56 -16.08 -0.32 -16.44
CA HIS A 56 -15.64 -0.49 -17.81
C HIS A 56 -16.60 -1.49 -18.46
N ALA A 57 -17.38 -1.05 -19.44
CA ALA A 57 -18.25 -1.93 -20.22
C ALA A 57 -17.40 -3.08 -20.79
N ARG A 58 -17.80 -4.33 -20.53
CA ARG A 58 -17.18 -5.51 -21.15
C ARG A 58 -17.34 -5.35 -22.66
N ALA A 59 -16.23 -5.24 -23.38
CA ALA A 59 -16.26 -5.35 -24.84
C ALA A 59 -16.85 -6.73 -25.19
N GLY A 60 -18.00 -6.70 -25.86
CA GLY A 60 -18.68 -7.90 -26.37
C GLY A 60 -17.95 -8.52 -27.55
#